data_AF-A0A7R9VCD9-F1
#
_entry.id   AF-A0A7R9VCD9-F1
#
_cell.length_a   1.000
_cell.length_b   1.000
_cell.length_c   1.000
_cell.angle_alpha   90.00
_cell.angle_beta   90.00
_cell.angle_gamma   90.00
#
_symmetry.space_group_name_H-M   'P 1'
#
loop_
_entity.id
_entity.type
_entity.pdbx_description
1 polymer ?
#
loop_
_entity_poly.entity_id
_entity_poly.type
_entity_poly.pdbx_seq_one_letter_code
_entity_poly.pdbx_strand_id
1 'polypeptide(L)'
;MAGWLAGRGLAGWLAGWVDVQGEVRWMECPTGQLDDLLHVWLAAWLAGCISSWPSGCLAVLLEQSRAHVQVVGPWLSGLSRGQVAMTMAMEVLPLMLLLLPATQGFVAAVADLYAQVLHIGTGTAALLPGVANPALGGDGGLLHRMLGLLATGLLAGVACGTELSISCKQHAAVSTAMRNADRHYRLASSGARGSSGDGGAAAALAFRSVAQVYLEVRSDASLLAAALAVTDVAYLGTLWYACGDLSASAAAALLVNWVDYAHLHDAVAAVPADAASK
;
A
#
# COMPACT_ATOMS: atom_id res chain seq x y z
N MET A 1 -27.68 -6.58 4.84
CA MET A 1 -28.17 -7.46 3.76
C MET A 1 -27.46 -7.25 2.41
N ALA A 2 -26.92 -6.06 2.11
CA ALA A 2 -26.17 -5.80 0.86
C ALA A 2 -24.82 -6.55 0.75
N GLY A 3 -24.17 -6.91 1.86
CA GLY A 3 -22.92 -7.69 1.86
C GLY A 3 -23.05 -9.16 1.44
N TRP A 4 -24.28 -9.69 1.33
CA TRP A 4 -24.51 -11.10 0.97
C TRP A 4 -24.66 -11.33 -0.55
N LEU A 5 -24.92 -10.27 -1.32
CA LEU A 5 -25.10 -10.35 -2.78
C LEU A 5 -23.83 -10.04 -3.58
N ALA A 6 -22.86 -9.29 -3.01
CA ALA A 6 -21.58 -9.02 -3.66
C ALA A 6 -20.70 -10.29 -3.81
N GLY A 7 -20.78 -11.22 -2.86
CA GLY A 7 -20.04 -12.48 -2.90
C GLY A 7 -20.47 -13.43 -4.02
N ARG A 8 -21.72 -13.37 -4.49
CA ARG A 8 -22.21 -14.21 -5.61
C ARG A 8 -21.81 -13.67 -6.99
N GLY A 9 -21.66 -12.35 -7.13
CA GLY A 9 -21.19 -11.75 -8.38
C GLY A 9 -19.74 -12.10 -8.67
N LEU A 10 -18.88 -12.05 -7.64
CA LEU A 10 -17.45 -12.35 -7.78
C LEU A 10 -17.21 -13.86 -7.96
N ALA A 11 -17.92 -14.71 -7.21
CA ALA A 11 -17.89 -16.16 -7.40
C ALA A 11 -18.45 -16.58 -8.78
N GLY A 12 -19.49 -15.91 -9.28
CA GLY A 12 -20.05 -16.15 -10.61
C GLY A 12 -19.15 -15.67 -11.75
N TRP A 13 -18.43 -14.56 -11.56
CA TRP A 13 -17.46 -14.06 -12.54
C TRP A 13 -16.19 -14.92 -12.60
N LEU A 14 -15.69 -15.37 -11.43
CA LEU A 14 -14.63 -16.38 -11.34
C LEU A 14 -15.08 -17.72 -11.93
N ALA A 15 -16.31 -18.16 -11.68
CA ALA A 15 -16.86 -19.37 -12.29
C ALA A 15 -17.04 -19.25 -13.81
N GLY A 16 -17.38 -18.06 -14.33
CA GLY A 16 -17.51 -17.81 -15.76
C GLY A 16 -16.16 -17.77 -16.51
N TRP A 17 -15.08 -17.40 -15.83
CA TRP A 17 -13.72 -17.52 -16.36
C TRP A 17 -13.21 -18.97 -16.33
N VAL A 18 -13.70 -19.77 -15.38
CA VAL A 18 -13.37 -21.19 -15.20
C VAL A 18 -14.06 -22.10 -16.23
N ASP A 19 -15.16 -21.68 -16.86
CA ASP A 19 -15.95 -22.53 -17.77
C ASP A 19 -15.53 -22.45 -19.25
N VAL A 20 -14.59 -21.57 -19.61
CA VAL A 20 -14.16 -21.38 -21.03
C VAL A 20 -12.97 -22.27 -21.43
N GLN A 21 -12.30 -22.93 -20.48
CA GLN A 21 -11.31 -23.98 -20.78
C GLN A 21 -11.47 -25.15 -19.83
N GLY A 22 -12.09 -26.23 -20.34
CA GLY A 22 -12.27 -27.48 -19.61
C GLY A 22 -10.96 -27.98 -18.98
N GLU A 23 -11.09 -28.42 -17.73
CA GLU A 23 -10.05 -28.88 -16.80
C GLU A 23 -9.19 -27.77 -16.15
N VAL A 24 -9.75 -27.11 -15.13
CA VAL A 24 -8.92 -26.52 -14.06
C VAL A 24 -8.41 -27.65 -13.17
N ARG A 25 -7.26 -28.22 -13.54
CA ARG A 25 -6.36 -28.81 -12.55
C ARG A 25 -5.86 -27.67 -11.68
N TRP A 26 -6.46 -27.50 -10.49
CA TRP A 26 -5.79 -26.76 -9.43
C TRP A 26 -4.42 -27.42 -9.25
N MET A 27 -3.34 -26.68 -9.52
CA MET A 27 -1.98 -27.14 -9.24
C MET A 27 -1.92 -27.51 -7.77
N GLU A 28 -1.89 -28.80 -7.47
CA GLU A 28 -1.53 -29.30 -6.15
C GLU A 28 -0.11 -28.81 -5.88
N CYS A 29 0.01 -27.73 -5.10
CA CYS A 29 1.30 -27.24 -4.62
C CYS A 29 1.87 -28.33 -3.69
N PRO A 30 3.02 -28.95 -3.99
CA PRO A 30 3.47 -30.17 -3.30
C PRO A 30 4.03 -29.94 -1.88
N THR A 31 3.70 -28.84 -1.19
CA THR A 31 4.46 -28.39 -0.02
C THR A 31 3.61 -28.17 1.24
N GLY A 32 3.10 -29.25 1.84
CA GLY A 32 2.35 -29.18 3.11
C GLY A 32 3.13 -28.55 4.28
N GLN A 33 4.46 -28.48 4.22
CA GLN A 33 5.29 -27.85 5.26
C GLN A 33 5.44 -26.33 5.09
N LEU A 34 5.29 -25.82 3.86
CA LEU A 34 5.34 -24.38 3.57
C LEU A 34 4.01 -23.72 3.94
N ASP A 35 2.90 -24.46 3.80
CA ASP A 35 1.58 -24.02 4.24
C ASP A 35 1.61 -23.68 5.74
N ASP A 36 2.11 -24.57 6.59
CA ASP A 36 2.15 -24.33 8.04
C ASP A 36 2.99 -23.08 8.41
N LEU A 37 4.15 -22.89 7.79
CA LEU A 37 5.00 -21.71 8.05
C LEU A 37 4.39 -20.42 7.52
N LEU A 38 3.76 -20.46 6.35
CA LEU A 38 3.06 -19.31 5.79
C LEU A 38 1.85 -18.94 6.66
N HIS A 39 1.10 -19.93 7.15
CA HIS A 39 -0.05 -19.70 8.02
C HIS A 39 0.39 -19.13 9.37
N VAL A 40 1.49 -19.64 9.96
CA VAL A 40 2.04 -19.11 11.22
C VAL A 40 2.59 -17.69 11.02
N TRP A 41 3.30 -17.42 9.93
CA TRP A 41 3.83 -16.09 9.64
C TRP A 41 2.71 -15.08 9.36
N LEU A 42 1.73 -15.45 8.52
CA LEU A 42 0.57 -14.63 8.22
C LEU A 42 -0.27 -14.40 9.48
N ALA A 43 -0.47 -15.41 10.33
CA ALA A 43 -1.20 -15.27 11.58
C ALA A 43 -0.47 -14.39 12.59
N ALA A 44 0.85 -14.54 12.74
CA ALA A 44 1.66 -13.69 13.63
C ALA A 44 1.71 -12.25 13.11
N TRP A 45 1.80 -12.07 11.80
CA TRP A 45 1.80 -10.75 11.16
C TRP A 45 0.43 -10.08 11.27
N LEU A 46 -0.66 -10.78 10.93
CA LEU A 46 -2.04 -10.30 11.12
C LEU A 46 -2.31 -10.01 12.60
N ALA A 47 -1.88 -10.85 13.53
CA ALA A 47 -2.04 -10.59 14.97
C ALA A 47 -1.23 -9.36 15.40
N GLY A 48 -0.01 -9.18 14.88
CA GLY A 48 0.80 -7.99 15.09
C GLY A 48 0.11 -6.73 14.58
N CYS A 49 -0.36 -6.74 13.34
CA CYS A 49 -1.05 -5.60 12.73
C CYS A 49 -2.39 -5.31 13.40
N ILE A 50 -3.20 -6.32 13.70
CA ILE A 50 -4.50 -6.15 14.35
C ILE A 50 -4.32 -5.64 15.80
N SER A 51 -3.29 -6.10 16.52
CA SER A 51 -3.02 -5.64 17.89
C SER A 51 -2.36 -4.26 17.94
N SER A 52 -1.59 -3.88 16.92
CA SER A 52 -0.89 -2.60 16.82
C SER A 52 -1.62 -1.55 15.99
N TRP A 53 -2.77 -1.86 15.40
CA TRP A 53 -3.67 -0.91 14.73
C TRP A 53 -4.82 -0.54 15.69
N PRO A 54 -4.56 0.26 16.74
CA PRO A 54 -5.67 0.80 17.52
C PRO A 54 -6.54 1.66 16.60
N SER A 55 -7.78 1.87 17.04
CA SER A 55 -8.86 2.66 16.42
C SER A 55 -8.45 3.97 15.71
N GLY A 56 -7.29 4.57 16.04
CA GLY A 56 -6.71 5.71 15.34
C GLY A 56 -6.37 5.44 13.87
N CYS A 57 -5.75 4.29 13.54
CA CYS A 57 -5.37 3.98 12.16
C CYS A 57 -6.59 3.87 11.24
N LEU A 58 -7.68 3.29 11.74
CA LEU A 58 -8.94 3.16 10.99
C LEU A 58 -9.57 4.55 10.71
N ALA A 59 -9.49 5.49 11.66
CA ALA A 59 -9.95 6.85 11.44
C ALA A 59 -9.12 7.56 10.36
N VAL A 60 -7.79 7.37 10.37
CA VAL A 60 -6.89 7.92 9.35
C VAL A 60 -7.17 7.32 7.97
N LEU A 61 -7.34 6.00 7.88
CA LEU A 61 -7.69 5.32 6.62
C LEU A 61 -9.04 5.77 6.07
N LEU A 62 -10.05 5.95 6.93
CA LEU A 62 -11.36 6.46 6.52
C LEU A 62 -11.27 7.89 6.01
N GLU A 63 -10.50 8.76 6.67
CA GLU A 63 -10.33 10.14 6.22
C GLU A 63 -9.56 10.21 4.90
N GLN A 64 -8.53 9.38 4.76
CA GLN A 64 -7.78 9.27 3.50
C GLN A 64 -8.66 8.71 2.38
N SER A 65 -9.52 7.74 2.65
CA SER A 65 -10.51 7.23 1.70
C SER A 65 -11.47 8.32 1.24
N ARG A 66 -11.99 9.16 2.15
CA ARG A 66 -12.84 10.31 1.78
C ARG A 66 -12.10 11.34 0.93
N ALA A 67 -10.87 11.68 1.31
CA ALA A 67 -10.05 12.60 0.53
C ALA A 67 -9.79 12.03 -0.88
N HIS A 68 -9.54 10.73 -0.98
CA HIS A 68 -9.36 10.05 -2.26
C HIS A 68 -10.62 10.12 -3.11
N VAL A 69 -11.81 9.87 -2.53
CA VAL A 69 -13.10 10.02 -3.22
C VAL A 69 -13.31 11.44 -3.74
N GLN A 70 -12.90 12.47 -3.00
CA GLN A 70 -13.01 13.86 -3.47
C GLN A 70 -12.10 14.17 -4.66
N VAL A 71 -10.87 13.64 -4.65
CA VAL A 71 -9.89 13.86 -5.73
C VAL A 71 -10.27 13.08 -6.99
N VAL A 72 -10.70 11.84 -6.81
CA VAL A 72 -10.96 10.89 -7.90
C VAL A 72 -12.42 10.94 -8.39
N GLY A 73 -13.33 11.49 -7.57
CA GLY A 73 -14.75 11.63 -7.89
C GLY A 73 -15.05 12.23 -9.26
N PRO A 74 -14.43 13.36 -9.65
CA PRO A 74 -14.64 13.96 -10.97
C PRO A 74 -14.30 13.01 -12.12
N TRP A 75 -13.22 12.21 -11.96
CA TRP A 75 -12.77 11.25 -12.97
C TRP A 75 -13.69 10.03 -13.07
N LEU A 76 -14.19 9.53 -11.93
CA LEU A 76 -15.06 8.36 -11.89
C LEU A 76 -16.52 8.66 -12.25
N SER A 77 -16.96 9.91 -12.10
CA SER A 77 -18.38 10.32 -12.25
C SER A 77 -19.04 10.01 -13.59
N GLY A 78 -18.27 9.68 -14.63
CA GLY A 78 -18.77 9.31 -15.97
C GLY A 78 -18.38 7.90 -16.43
N LEU A 79 -17.71 7.11 -15.59
CA LEU A 79 -17.17 5.81 -16.01
C LEU A 79 -18.10 4.67 -15.60
N SER A 80 -18.38 3.79 -16.57
CA SER A 80 -19.00 2.49 -16.30
C SER A 80 -18.03 1.58 -15.53
N ARG A 81 -18.56 0.58 -14.80
CA ARG A 81 -17.73 -0.39 -14.05
C ARG A 81 -16.69 -1.09 -14.93
N GLY A 82 -17.03 -1.39 -16.19
CA GLY A 82 -16.09 -1.98 -17.15
C GLY A 82 -14.96 -1.04 -17.55
N GLN A 83 -15.23 0.27 -17.68
CA GLN A 83 -14.20 1.27 -17.95
C GLN A 83 -13.29 1.47 -16.74
N VAL A 84 -13.84 1.48 -15.53
CA VAL A 84 -13.03 1.51 -14.29
C VAL A 84 -12.11 0.28 -14.20
N ALA A 85 -12.65 -0.92 -14.50
CA ALA A 85 -11.86 -2.14 -14.57
C ALA A 85 -10.69 -2.04 -15.57
N MET A 86 -10.96 -1.49 -16.75
CA MET A 86 -9.95 -1.31 -17.79
C MET A 86 -8.88 -0.29 -17.38
N THR A 87 -9.28 0.85 -16.79
CA THR A 87 -8.33 1.86 -16.28
C THR A 87 -7.43 1.26 -15.21
N MET A 88 -8.01 0.52 -14.26
CA MET A 88 -7.25 -0.16 -13.22
C MET A 88 -6.26 -1.18 -13.80
N ALA A 89 -6.70 -2.01 -14.75
CA ALA A 89 -5.81 -2.96 -15.42
C ALA A 89 -4.65 -2.24 -16.14
N MET A 90 -4.93 -1.11 -16.79
CA MET A 90 -3.93 -0.28 -17.47
C MET A 90 -2.96 0.44 -16.53
N GLU A 91 -3.33 0.66 -15.27
CA GLU A 91 -2.43 1.22 -14.26
C GLU A 91 -1.57 0.12 -13.61
N VAL A 92 -2.22 -0.97 -13.18
CA VAL A 92 -1.57 -2.03 -12.39
C VAL A 92 -0.69 -2.92 -13.26
N LEU A 93 -1.13 -3.32 -14.45
CA LEU A 93 -0.37 -4.26 -15.29
C LEU A 93 0.98 -3.71 -15.75
N PRO A 94 1.10 -2.47 -16.27
CA PRO A 94 2.40 -1.96 -16.70
C PRO A 94 3.36 -1.79 -15.55
N LEU A 95 2.88 -1.32 -14.38
CA LEU A 95 3.72 -1.22 -13.18
C LEU A 95 4.21 -2.60 -12.73
N MET A 96 3.34 -3.61 -12.70
CA MET A 96 3.73 -4.98 -12.38
C MET A 96 4.71 -5.56 -13.41
N LEU A 97 4.47 -5.37 -14.70
CA LEU A 97 5.33 -5.87 -15.76
C LEU A 97 6.70 -5.18 -15.79
N LEU A 98 6.80 -3.93 -15.32
CA LEU A 98 8.05 -3.18 -15.27
C LEU A 98 8.81 -3.47 -13.96
N LEU A 99 8.09 -3.59 -12.84
CA LEU A 99 8.65 -3.94 -11.55
C LEU A 99 9.09 -5.40 -11.49
N LEU A 100 8.45 -6.34 -12.18
CA LEU A 100 8.77 -7.77 -12.04
C LEU A 100 10.16 -8.18 -12.57
N PRO A 101 10.58 -7.81 -13.80
CA PRO A 101 11.94 -8.07 -14.26
C PRO A 101 12.97 -7.24 -13.48
N ALA A 102 12.61 -6.01 -13.11
CA ALA A 102 13.48 -5.14 -12.33
C ALA A 102 13.70 -5.66 -10.91
N THR A 103 12.65 -6.20 -10.27
CA THR A 103 12.73 -6.85 -8.96
C THR A 103 13.49 -8.17 -9.06
N GLN A 104 13.33 -8.96 -10.13
CA GLN A 104 14.15 -10.15 -10.34
C GLN A 104 15.64 -9.81 -10.51
N GLY A 105 15.96 -8.81 -11.33
CA GLY A 105 17.34 -8.35 -11.52
C GLY A 105 17.92 -7.71 -10.26
N PHE A 106 17.12 -6.92 -9.54
CA PHE A 106 17.51 -6.30 -8.28
C PHE A 106 17.73 -7.33 -7.18
N VAL A 107 16.81 -8.29 -7.01
CA VAL A 107 16.94 -9.38 -6.04
C VAL A 107 18.16 -10.23 -6.36
N ALA A 108 18.41 -10.54 -7.64
CA ALA A 108 19.63 -11.24 -8.05
C ALA A 108 20.91 -10.44 -7.73
N ALA A 109 20.93 -9.14 -8.02
CA ALA A 109 22.07 -8.27 -7.75
C ALA A 109 22.30 -8.05 -6.25
N VAL A 110 21.24 -7.90 -5.45
CA VAL A 110 21.30 -7.77 -3.99
C VAL A 110 21.74 -9.09 -3.37
N ALA A 111 21.22 -10.23 -3.84
CA ALA A 111 21.68 -11.54 -3.39
C ALA A 111 23.17 -11.75 -3.69
N ASP A 112 23.64 -11.34 -4.86
CA ASP A 112 25.06 -11.41 -5.23
C ASP A 112 25.92 -10.48 -4.36
N LEU A 113 25.46 -9.24 -4.12
CA LEU A 113 26.13 -8.30 -3.22
C LEU A 113 26.22 -8.83 -1.79
N TYR A 114 25.13 -9.39 -1.25
CA TYR A 114 25.14 -9.98 0.10
C TYR A 114 25.99 -11.24 0.17
N ALA A 115 25.98 -12.09 -0.87
CA ALA A 115 26.88 -13.23 -0.96
C ALA A 115 28.34 -12.77 -0.93
N GLN A 116 28.69 -11.72 -1.68
CA GLN A 116 30.03 -11.12 -1.65
C GLN A 116 30.38 -10.56 -0.26
N VAL A 117 29.48 -9.83 0.40
CA VAL A 117 29.71 -9.26 1.74
C VAL A 117 29.85 -10.36 2.81
N LEU A 118 29.03 -11.41 2.75
CA LEU A 118 29.12 -12.55 3.66
C LEU A 118 30.38 -13.38 3.41
N HIS A 119 30.86 -13.47 2.16
CA HIS A 119 32.12 -14.14 1.84
C HIS A 119 33.38 -13.36 2.28
N ILE A 120 33.29 -12.05 2.55
CA ILE A 120 34.42 -11.25 3.05
C ILE A 120 34.85 -11.65 4.48
N GLY A 121 34.03 -12.42 5.22
CA GLY A 121 34.37 -12.93 6.55
C GLY A 121 35.04 -14.31 6.60
N THR A 122 35.02 -15.08 5.51
CA THR A 122 35.57 -16.44 5.45
C THR A 122 36.59 -16.52 4.32
N GLY A 123 37.87 -16.35 4.65
CA GLY A 123 39.01 -16.49 3.73
C GLY A 123 39.24 -17.91 3.19
N THR A 124 38.20 -18.62 2.75
CA THR A 124 38.23 -19.98 2.23
C THR A 124 37.32 -20.18 1.00
N ALA A 125 37.08 -19.15 0.19
CA ALA A 125 36.33 -19.26 -1.07
C ALA A 125 37.19 -19.03 -2.33
N ALA A 126 38.52 -19.07 -2.22
CA ALA A 126 39.43 -18.92 -3.35
C ALA A 126 39.56 -20.18 -4.25
N LEU A 127 38.62 -21.13 -4.21
CA LEU A 127 38.76 -22.41 -4.92
C LEU A 127 37.60 -22.86 -5.81
N LEU A 128 36.57 -22.04 -6.04
CA LEU A 128 35.51 -22.44 -6.98
C LEU A 128 35.15 -21.32 -7.98
N PRO A 129 36.02 -21.05 -8.98
CA PRO A 129 35.60 -20.40 -10.20
C PRO A 129 34.72 -21.39 -10.99
N GLY A 130 33.40 -21.27 -10.90
CA GLY A 130 32.48 -22.11 -11.69
C GLY A 130 31.09 -22.39 -11.15
N VAL A 131 30.62 -21.73 -10.08
CA VAL A 131 29.27 -22.02 -9.53
C VAL A 131 28.23 -21.07 -10.13
N ALA A 132 28.08 -21.10 -11.45
CA ALA A 132 26.76 -21.01 -12.05
C ALA A 132 26.13 -22.40 -11.90
N ASN A 133 25.66 -22.74 -10.70
CA ASN A 133 25.01 -24.02 -10.44
C ASN A 133 23.49 -23.77 -10.32
N PRO A 134 22.71 -23.99 -11.40
CA PRO A 134 21.25 -23.87 -11.38
C PRO A 134 20.56 -24.94 -10.50
N ALA A 135 21.34 -25.77 -9.80
CA ALA A 135 20.88 -26.89 -8.97
C ALA A 135 21.26 -26.77 -7.48
N LEU A 136 21.39 -25.55 -6.93
CA LEU A 136 21.41 -25.34 -5.47
C LEU A 136 19.98 -25.48 -4.89
N GLY A 137 19.48 -26.71 -4.94
CA GLY A 137 18.36 -27.23 -4.14
C GLY A 137 18.80 -27.61 -2.73
N GLY A 138 19.64 -26.78 -2.10
CA GLY A 138 20.04 -26.90 -0.71
C GLY A 138 19.41 -25.79 0.13
N ASP A 139 18.97 -26.13 1.34
CA ASP A 139 18.19 -25.31 2.28
C ASP A 139 18.73 -23.88 2.53
N GLY A 140 20.01 -23.61 2.21
CA GLY A 140 20.60 -22.27 2.27
C GLY A 140 20.01 -21.25 1.28
N GLY A 141 19.33 -21.71 0.22
CA GLY A 141 18.69 -20.83 -0.77
C GLY A 141 17.46 -20.09 -0.24
N LEU A 142 16.75 -20.67 0.73
CA LEU A 142 15.53 -20.08 1.28
C LEU A 142 15.83 -18.79 2.06
N LEU A 143 16.84 -18.82 2.94
CA LEU A 143 17.21 -17.67 3.77
C LEU A 143 17.61 -16.45 2.92
N HIS A 144 18.44 -16.66 1.90
CA HIS A 144 18.87 -15.58 1.01
C HIS A 144 17.69 -14.96 0.24
N ARG A 145 16.74 -15.79 -0.21
CA ARG A 145 15.53 -15.31 -0.89
C ARG A 145 14.61 -14.54 0.05
N MET A 146 14.42 -15.02 1.28
CA MET A 146 13.64 -14.32 2.30
C MET A 146 14.27 -12.98 2.68
N LEU A 147 15.60 -12.93 2.81
CA LEU A 147 16.33 -11.68 3.05
C LEU A 147 16.19 -10.70 1.87
N GLY A 148 16.24 -11.20 0.62
CA GLY A 148 16.01 -10.39 -0.57
C GLY A 148 14.59 -9.80 -0.63
N LEU A 149 13.57 -10.61 -0.29
CA LEU A 149 12.18 -10.16 -0.19
C LEU A 149 11.99 -9.12 0.92
N LEU A 150 12.56 -9.36 2.11
CA LEU A 150 12.52 -8.42 3.22
C LEU A 150 13.21 -7.09 2.87
N ALA A 151 14.38 -7.12 2.25
CA ALA A 151 15.08 -5.93 1.82
C ALA A 151 14.28 -5.14 0.78
N THR A 152 13.66 -5.83 -0.18
CA THR A 152 12.81 -5.21 -1.21
C THR A 152 11.56 -4.59 -0.57
N GLY A 153 10.92 -5.30 0.36
CA GLY A 153 9.77 -4.79 1.11
C GLY A 153 10.14 -3.55 1.92
N LEU A 154 11.26 -3.56 2.64
CA LEU A 154 11.74 -2.40 3.40
C LEU A 154 12.04 -1.20 2.50
N LEU A 155 12.68 -1.41 1.35
CA LEU A 155 12.93 -0.32 0.40
C LEU A 155 11.63 0.25 -0.19
N ALA A 156 10.68 -0.60 -0.54
CA ALA A 156 9.35 -0.19 -0.98
C ALA A 156 8.61 0.59 0.11
N GLY A 157 8.70 0.12 1.37
CA GLY A 157 8.16 0.81 2.53
C GLY A 157 8.77 2.19 2.74
N VAL A 158 10.10 2.32 2.65
CA VAL A 158 10.79 3.61 2.75
C VAL A 158 10.37 4.52 1.61
N ALA A 159 10.33 4.04 0.37
CA ALA A 159 9.90 4.83 -0.78
C ALA A 159 8.46 5.37 -0.58
N CYS A 160 7.51 4.48 -0.28
CA CYS A 160 6.12 4.84 -0.03
C CYS A 160 5.96 5.79 1.17
N GLY A 161 6.68 5.53 2.26
CA GLY A 161 6.72 6.39 3.43
C GLY A 161 7.24 7.79 3.10
N THR A 162 8.29 7.90 2.28
CA THR A 162 8.84 9.21 1.87
C THR A 162 7.90 9.98 0.93
N GLU A 163 7.17 9.30 0.05
CA GLU A 163 6.18 9.93 -0.84
C GLU A 163 5.03 10.57 -0.07
N LEU A 164 4.57 9.90 1.00
CA LEU A 164 3.48 10.40 1.84
C LEU A 164 3.95 11.34 2.97
N SER A 165 5.25 11.29 3.30
CA SER A 165 5.85 12.13 4.33
C SER A 165 5.67 13.62 4.03
N ILE A 166 5.52 14.42 5.08
CA ILE A 166 5.48 15.87 4.95
C ILE A 166 6.88 16.35 4.60
N SER A 167 7.02 17.01 3.43
CA SER A 167 8.28 17.65 3.07
C SER A 167 8.73 18.63 4.15
N CYS A 168 10.03 18.69 4.47
CA CYS A 168 10.59 19.66 5.42
C CYS A 168 10.13 21.10 5.13
N LYS A 169 9.93 21.44 3.85
CA LYS A 169 9.39 22.75 3.43
C LYS A 169 7.94 22.96 3.88
N GLN A 170 7.09 21.95 3.71
CA GLN A 170 5.70 22.00 4.16
C GLN A 170 5.61 22.04 5.69
N HIS A 171 6.41 21.23 6.39
CA HIS A 171 6.49 21.27 7.84
C HIS A 171 6.92 22.66 8.35
N ALA A 172 7.97 23.24 7.74
CA ALA A 172 8.43 24.58 8.08
C ALA A 172 7.38 25.67 7.78
N ALA A 173 6.64 25.53 6.68
CA ALA A 173 5.56 26.44 6.32
C ALA A 173 4.39 26.37 7.33
N VAL A 174 3.93 25.16 7.67
CA VAL A 174 2.85 24.95 8.66
C VAL A 174 3.29 25.45 10.04
N SER A 175 4.50 25.10 10.50
CA SER A 175 5.05 25.58 11.76
C SER A 175 5.15 27.11 11.81
N THR A 176 5.54 27.74 10.70
CA THR A 176 5.61 29.21 10.60
C THR A 176 4.21 29.83 10.59
N ALA A 177 3.24 29.21 9.91
CA ALA A 177 1.85 29.64 9.95
C ALA A 177 1.27 29.54 11.38
N MET A 178 1.54 28.46 12.11
CA MET A 178 1.12 28.29 13.51
C MET A 178 1.69 29.37 14.43
N ARG A 179 2.97 29.73 14.25
CA ARG A 179 3.60 30.83 15.00
C ARG A 179 2.99 32.19 14.66
N ASN A 180 2.65 32.42 13.39
CA ASN A 180 2.08 33.68 12.91
C ASN A 180 0.55 33.78 13.06
N ALA A 181 -0.13 32.69 13.45
CA ALA A 181 -1.59 32.63 13.54
C ALA A 181 -2.18 33.73 14.43
N ASP A 182 -1.61 33.97 15.62
CA ASP A 182 -2.10 35.00 16.54
C ASP A 182 -2.10 36.39 15.89
N ARG A 183 -1.01 36.73 15.18
CA ARG A 183 -0.90 38.01 14.48
C ARG A 183 -1.91 38.10 13.34
N HIS A 184 -2.05 37.03 12.56
CA HIS A 184 -2.97 36.99 11.43
C HIS A 184 -4.43 37.17 11.87
N TYR A 185 -4.89 36.39 12.87
CA TYR A 185 -6.27 36.46 13.34
C TYR A 185 -6.58 37.73 14.15
N ARG A 186 -5.60 38.31 14.85
CA ARG A 186 -5.76 39.64 15.46
C ARG A 186 -5.91 40.75 14.42
N LEU A 187 -5.14 40.71 13.34
CA LEU A 187 -5.27 41.69 12.24
C LEU A 187 -6.57 41.47 11.45
N ALA A 188 -7.00 40.23 11.25
CA ALA A 188 -8.25 39.92 10.58
C ALA A 188 -9.48 40.39 11.39
N SER A 189 -9.46 40.21 12.72
CA SER A 189 -10.55 40.64 13.61
C SER A 189 -10.59 42.15 13.82
N SER A 190 -9.46 42.85 13.81
CA SER A 190 -9.43 44.32 13.96
C SER A 190 -9.99 45.07 12.73
N GLY A 191 -9.99 44.46 11.54
CA GLY A 191 -10.61 45.01 10.33
C GLY A 191 -12.14 44.86 10.29
N ALA A 192 -12.69 43.90 11.02
CA ALA A 192 -14.14 43.68 11.12
C ALA A 192 -14.73 44.61 12.17
N ARG A 193 -15.17 45.81 11.75
CA ARG A 193 -15.85 46.81 12.60
C ARG A 193 -17.00 46.16 13.38
N GLY A 194 -16.78 45.88 14.66
CA GLY A 194 -17.80 45.38 15.59
C GLY A 194 -17.54 44.02 16.24
N SER A 195 -16.48 43.28 15.87
CA SER A 195 -16.19 42.01 16.54
C SER A 195 -15.37 42.21 17.83
N SER A 196 -15.81 41.58 18.93
CA SER A 196 -15.08 41.55 20.20
C SER A 196 -13.73 40.87 20.01
N GLY A 197 -12.65 41.47 20.54
CA GLY A 197 -11.26 41.01 20.34
C GLY A 197 -10.99 39.55 20.74
N ASP A 198 -11.87 38.93 21.52
CA ASP A 198 -11.79 37.52 21.92
C ASP A 198 -11.95 36.53 20.76
N GLY A 199 -12.66 36.91 19.68
CA GLY A 199 -12.89 36.03 18.54
C GLY A 199 -11.62 35.65 17.78
N GLY A 200 -10.66 36.59 17.66
CA GLY A 200 -9.38 36.34 16.98
C GLY A 200 -8.49 35.37 17.75
N ALA A 201 -8.49 35.44 19.09
CA ALA A 201 -7.71 34.53 19.93
C ALA A 201 -8.26 33.09 19.86
N ALA A 202 -9.58 32.92 19.93
CA ALA A 202 -10.23 31.62 19.80
C ALA A 202 -9.95 30.97 18.42
N ALA A 203 -10.04 31.75 17.34
CA ALA A 203 -9.76 31.26 15.98
C ALA A 203 -8.29 30.84 15.79
N ALA A 204 -7.34 31.60 16.37
CA ALA A 204 -5.92 31.24 16.33
C ALA A 204 -5.63 29.93 17.08
N LEU A 205 -6.25 29.72 18.24
CA LEU A 205 -6.14 28.47 18.99
C LEU A 205 -6.74 27.29 18.22
N ALA A 206 -7.93 27.47 17.62
CA ALA A 206 -8.55 26.45 16.79
C ALA A 206 -7.65 26.07 15.61
N PHE A 207 -7.11 27.06 14.88
CA PHE A 207 -6.17 26.82 13.78
C PHE A 207 -4.93 26.03 14.23
N ARG A 208 -4.32 26.41 15.36
CA ARG A 208 -3.16 25.69 15.91
C ARG A 208 -3.49 24.24 16.24
N SER A 209 -4.65 23.99 16.84
CA SER A 209 -5.08 22.63 17.17
C SER A 209 -5.27 21.77 15.91
N VAL A 210 -5.93 22.31 14.87
CA VAL A 210 -6.14 21.61 13.60
C VAL A 210 -4.81 21.37 12.88
N ALA A 211 -3.93 22.37 12.86
CA ALA A 211 -2.62 22.24 12.23
C ALA A 211 -1.74 21.19 12.92
N GLN A 212 -1.78 21.12 14.26
CA GLN A 212 -1.06 20.09 15.01
C GLN A 212 -1.60 18.69 14.71
N VAL A 213 -2.93 18.50 14.81
CA VAL A 213 -3.58 17.22 14.50
C VAL A 213 -3.28 16.79 13.06
N TYR A 214 -3.28 17.72 12.11
CA TYR A 214 -2.93 17.44 10.72
C TYR A 214 -1.49 16.91 10.57
N LEU A 215 -0.51 17.50 11.27
CA LEU A 215 0.87 17.03 11.23
C LEU A 215 1.02 15.63 11.83
N GLU A 216 0.35 15.38 12.97
CA GLU A 216 0.34 14.08 13.65
C GLU A 216 -0.30 12.99 12.77
N VAL A 217 -1.53 13.23 12.30
CA VAL A 217 -2.27 12.29 11.43
C VAL A 217 -1.49 11.94 10.18
N ARG A 218 -0.82 12.91 9.55
CA ARG A 218 -0.07 12.67 8.32
C ARG A 218 1.23 11.90 8.55
N SER A 219 1.88 12.11 9.70
CA SER A 219 3.03 11.28 10.10
C SER A 219 2.60 9.83 10.29
N ASP A 220 1.50 9.61 11.01
CA ASP A 220 0.96 8.27 11.25
C ASP A 220 0.53 7.60 9.94
N ALA A 221 -0.14 8.35 9.05
CA ALA A 221 -0.52 7.88 7.72
C ALA A 221 0.69 7.42 6.89
N SER A 222 1.80 8.18 6.93
CA SER A 222 3.02 7.80 6.19
C SER A 222 3.68 6.54 6.71
N LEU A 223 3.68 6.34 8.03
CA LEU A 223 4.21 5.13 8.66
C LEU A 223 3.33 3.92 8.35
N LEU A 224 2.01 4.09 8.40
CA LEU A 224 1.06 3.04 8.06
C LEU A 224 1.20 2.62 6.60
N ALA A 225 1.30 3.59 5.68
CA ALA A 225 1.50 3.29 4.27
C ALA A 225 2.84 2.59 4.00
N ALA A 226 3.91 3.00 4.67
CA ALA A 226 5.20 2.30 4.61
C ALA A 226 5.08 0.83 5.07
N ALA A 227 4.38 0.59 6.19
CA ALA A 227 4.16 -0.75 6.72
C ALA A 227 3.30 -1.62 5.78
N LEU A 228 2.25 -1.04 5.19
CA LEU A 228 1.41 -1.70 4.19
C LEU A 228 2.23 -2.07 2.95
N ALA A 229 3.05 -1.16 2.42
CA ALA A 229 3.89 -1.43 1.27
C ALA A 229 4.90 -2.57 1.51
N VAL A 230 5.53 -2.63 2.70
CA VAL A 230 6.40 -3.76 3.09
C VAL A 230 5.62 -5.08 3.03
N THR A 231 4.39 -5.04 3.52
CA THR A 231 3.52 -6.21 3.61
C THR A 231 3.07 -6.69 2.25
N ASP A 232 2.62 -5.78 1.39
CA ASP A 232 2.16 -6.12 0.05
C ASP A 232 3.29 -6.78 -0.75
N VAL A 233 4.52 -6.24 -0.65
CA VAL A 233 5.69 -6.85 -1.29
C VAL A 233 6.00 -8.23 -0.70
N ALA A 234 5.92 -8.38 0.62
CA ALA A 234 6.15 -9.68 1.27
C ALA A 234 5.07 -10.71 0.87
N TYR A 235 3.80 -10.31 0.84
CA TYR A 235 2.67 -11.15 0.45
C TYR A 235 2.75 -11.56 -1.02
N LEU A 236 2.93 -10.60 -1.93
CA LEU A 236 3.02 -10.88 -3.37
C LEU A 236 4.30 -11.67 -3.71
N GLY A 237 5.39 -11.42 -2.99
CA GLY A 237 6.66 -12.14 -3.13
C GLY A 237 6.58 -13.58 -2.62
N THR A 238 5.91 -13.82 -1.50
CA THR A 238 5.67 -15.18 -0.97
C THR A 238 4.70 -15.96 -1.87
N LEU A 239 3.66 -15.32 -2.39
CA LEU A 239 2.74 -15.94 -3.36
C LEU A 239 3.47 -16.34 -4.65
N TRP A 240 4.32 -15.46 -5.17
CA TRP A 240 5.15 -15.77 -6.32
C TRP A 240 6.07 -16.97 -6.03
N TYR A 241 6.71 -16.98 -4.87
CA TYR A 241 7.60 -18.07 -4.46
C TYR A 241 6.85 -19.41 -4.34
N ALA A 242 5.67 -19.42 -3.73
CA ALA A 242 4.87 -20.62 -3.53
C ALA A 242 4.31 -21.19 -4.84
N CYS A 243 3.83 -20.31 -5.73
CA CYS A 243 3.24 -20.73 -7.00
C CYS A 243 4.28 -21.00 -8.10
N GLY A 244 5.48 -20.43 -7.99
CA GLY A 244 6.47 -20.42 -9.07
C GLY A 244 6.03 -19.63 -10.30
N ASP A 245 4.93 -18.88 -10.19
CA ASP A 245 4.30 -18.15 -11.29
C ASP A 245 3.98 -16.71 -10.87
N LEU A 246 4.33 -15.77 -11.74
CA LEU A 246 4.05 -14.35 -11.59
C LEU A 246 2.59 -14.00 -11.85
N SER A 247 1.87 -14.83 -12.61
CA SER A 247 0.46 -14.63 -12.91
C SER A 247 -0.39 -14.64 -11.64
N ALA A 248 -0.04 -15.47 -10.65
CA ALA A 248 -0.73 -15.56 -9.37
C ALA A 248 -0.62 -14.25 -8.57
N SER A 249 0.59 -13.69 -8.45
CA SER A 249 0.80 -12.40 -7.78
C SER A 249 0.16 -11.24 -8.54
N ALA A 250 0.20 -11.25 -9.88
CA ALA A 250 -0.50 -10.25 -10.69
C ALA A 250 -2.02 -10.33 -10.49
N ALA A 251 -2.60 -11.52 -10.51
CA ALA A 251 -4.02 -11.74 -10.27
C ALA A 251 -4.43 -11.30 -8.86
N ALA A 252 -3.65 -11.64 -7.84
CA ALA A 252 -3.91 -11.21 -6.46
C ALA A 252 -3.88 -9.67 -6.33
N ALA A 253 -2.85 -9.03 -6.89
CA ALA A 253 -2.74 -7.56 -6.89
C ALA A 253 -3.92 -6.90 -7.64
N LEU A 254 -4.35 -7.47 -8.77
CA LEU A 254 -5.51 -6.97 -9.51
C LEU A 254 -6.81 -7.15 -8.69
N LEU A 255 -7.00 -8.30 -8.05
CA LEU A 255 -8.20 -8.56 -7.25
C LEU A 255 -8.31 -7.62 -6.05
N VAL A 256 -7.19 -7.34 -5.36
CA VAL A 256 -7.16 -6.39 -4.24
C VAL A 256 -7.51 -4.98 -4.73
N ASN A 257 -6.83 -4.50 -5.77
CA ASN A 257 -7.11 -3.19 -6.35
C ASN A 257 -8.55 -3.09 -6.88
N TRP A 258 -9.11 -4.18 -7.42
CA TRP A 258 -10.48 -4.21 -7.91
C TRP A 258 -11.49 -3.95 -6.79
N VAL A 259 -11.29 -4.56 -5.63
CA VAL A 259 -12.17 -4.35 -4.46
C VAL A 259 -12.16 -2.87 -4.05
N ASP A 260 -10.98 -2.25 -4.01
CA ASP A 260 -10.85 -0.84 -3.65
C ASP A 260 -11.52 0.09 -4.68
N TYR A 261 -11.26 -0.14 -5.97
CA TYR A 261 -11.88 0.64 -7.05
C TYR A 261 -13.40 0.46 -7.11
N ALA A 262 -13.91 -0.75 -6.84
CA ALA A 262 -15.34 -1.00 -6.76
C ALA A 262 -15.98 -0.22 -5.59
N HIS A 263 -15.33 -0.21 -4.43
CA HIS A 263 -15.79 0.57 -3.28
C HIS A 263 -15.73 2.08 -3.54
N LEU A 264 -14.68 2.59 -4.19
CA LEU A 264 -14.62 4.00 -4.60
C LEU A 264 -15.73 4.36 -5.59
N HIS A 265 -15.96 3.51 -6.60
CA HIS A 265 -17.00 3.72 -7.59
C HIS A 265 -18.38 3.80 -6.94
N ASP A 266 -18.70 2.84 -6.07
CA ASP A 266 -19.98 2.82 -5.35
C ASP A 266 -20.12 4.04 -4.40
N ALA A 267 -19.02 4.48 -3.76
CA ALA A 267 -19.03 5.67 -2.91
C ALA A 267 -19.28 6.96 -3.70
N VAL A 268 -18.66 7.11 -4.88
CA VAL A 268 -18.88 8.25 -5.78
C VAL A 268 -20.31 8.23 -6.33
N ALA A 269 -20.81 7.06 -6.73
CA ALA A 269 -22.17 6.90 -7.25
C ALA A 269 -23.26 7.19 -6.20
N ALA A 270 -22.94 7.04 -4.91
CA ALA A 270 -23.84 7.36 -3.80
C ALA A 270 -23.95 8.86 -3.49
N VAL A 271 -23.05 9.71 -4.01
CA VAL A 271 -23.11 11.16 -3.79
C VAL A 271 -24.28 11.74 -4.62
N PRO A 272 -25.31 12.33 -4.00
CA PRO A 272 -26.46 12.85 -4.73
C PRO A 272 -26.03 13.99 -5.67
N ALA A 273 -26.54 13.97 -6.91
CA ALA A 273 -26.19 14.92 -7.96
C ALA A 273 -26.37 16.39 -7.56
N ASP A 274 -27.32 16.68 -6.66
CA ASP A 274 -27.59 18.02 -6.14
C ASP A 274 -26.49 18.57 -5.23
N ALA A 275 -25.62 17.71 -4.68
CA ALA A 275 -24.45 18.12 -3.90
C ALA A 275 -23.23 18.45 -4.77
N ALA A 276 -23.21 18.04 -6.04
CA ALA A 276 -22.08 18.23 -6.95
C ALA A 276 -22.10 19.58 -7.70
N SER A 277 -23.22 20.32 -7.65
CA SER A 277 -23.39 21.60 -8.36
C SER A 277 -23.13 22.85 -7.50
N LYS A 278 -22.61 22.69 -6.28
CA LYS A 278 -22.24 23.78 -5.36
C LYS A 278 -20.74 23.83 -5.19
#